data_AF-A0A930SXC7-F1
#
_entry.id   AF-A0A930SXC7-F1
#
_cell.length_a   1.000
_cell.length_b   1.000
_cell.length_c   1.000
_cell.angle_alpha   90.00
_cell.angle_beta   90.00
_cell.angle_gamma   90.00
#
_symmetry.space_group_name_H-M   'P 1'
#
loop_
_entity.id
_entity.type
_entity.pdbx_description
1 polymer ?
#
loop_
_entity_poly.entity_id
_entity_poly.type
_entity_poly.pdbx_seq_one_letter_code
_entity_poly.pdbx_strand_id
1 'polypeptide(L)'
;MNLLDLFCPPAFAHFEAVPVTVSPEVWWEWRIDWSVVLILAFVAALYFRLRQQAFSPGQTVSRGQSVRFLAALGVILIAIVSPIDRIGEEYLFSMHMLQHNLFMYTVPSLMLAGIPGWMASYWLERMGKWGLRAYRLLAHPIIACLLFNMVFTLWHIPFLYDWALRDRMVHNIEHVSMIVTALILWLPLWSPLKALRPAYPVQMLYLVGVAIAQLPVFAFVTFSKYVLYPTYEVAPRLTMLSPLADQQLGGVLMKIVGMIVLFAAFAGVFMAWYRQERNTEKEHDSAALPVSKTPQVLHP
;
A
#
# COMPACT_ATOMS: atom_id res chain seq x y z
N MET A 1 32.39 2.22 23.08
CA MET A 1 31.60 1.52 22.04
C MET A 1 30.18 2.03 22.13
N ASN A 2 29.76 2.81 21.14
CA ASN A 2 28.41 3.37 21.11
C ASN A 2 27.45 2.28 20.63
N LEU A 3 26.23 2.23 21.18
CA LEU A 3 25.18 1.30 20.77
C LEU A 3 24.81 1.41 19.28
N LEU A 4 25.19 2.51 18.62
CA LEU A 4 25.04 2.73 17.17
C LEU A 4 25.94 1.82 16.32
N ASP A 5 27.08 1.36 16.85
CA ASP A 5 28.02 0.50 16.11
C ASP A 5 27.48 -0.93 15.94
N LEU A 6 26.49 -1.33 16.75
CA LEU A 6 25.91 -2.69 16.73
C LEU A 6 24.87 -2.89 15.61
N PHE A 7 24.32 -1.80 15.07
CA PHE A 7 23.31 -1.83 14.01
C PHE A 7 23.89 -1.66 12.60
N CYS A 8 25.21 -1.51 12.48
CA CYS A 8 25.89 -1.40 11.20
C CYS A 8 26.53 -2.76 10.86
N PRO A 9 25.91 -3.62 10.03
CA PRO A 9 26.58 -4.83 9.57
C PRO A 9 27.88 -4.45 8.83
N PRO A 10 28.94 -5.29 8.89
CA PRO A 10 30.24 -5.00 8.28
C PRO A 10 30.22 -4.78 6.77
N ALA A 11 29.08 -4.99 6.10
CA ALA A 11 28.85 -4.62 4.71
C ALA A 11 28.92 -3.10 4.45
N PHE A 12 28.69 -2.26 5.46
CA PHE A 12 28.75 -0.79 5.33
C PHE A 12 30.10 -0.19 5.77
N ALA A 13 31.00 -0.98 6.34
CA ALA A 13 32.30 -0.49 6.84
C ALA A 13 33.28 -0.08 5.71
N HIS A 14 32.95 -0.37 4.44
CA HIS A 14 33.71 0.03 3.27
C HIS A 14 33.11 1.21 2.49
N PHE A 15 32.01 1.79 2.95
CA PHE A 15 31.48 3.01 2.36
C PHE A 15 32.08 4.22 3.07
N GLU A 16 32.71 5.12 2.30
CA GLU A 16 33.25 6.39 2.78
C GLU A 16 32.18 7.15 3.55
N ALA A 17 32.26 7.14 4.88
CA ALA A 17 31.36 7.88 5.73
C ALA A 17 31.59 9.38 5.47
N VAL A 18 30.51 10.09 5.13
CA VAL A 18 30.58 11.52 4.80
C VAL A 18 30.23 12.33 6.05
N PRO A 19 30.92 13.45 6.35
CA PRO A 19 30.60 14.26 7.51
C PRO A 19 29.16 14.80 7.43
N VAL A 20 28.45 14.75 8.55
CA VAL A 20 27.13 15.38 8.69
C VAL A 20 27.29 16.89 8.64
N THR A 21 26.50 17.55 7.79
CA THR A 21 26.56 19.00 7.54
C THR A 21 25.29 19.73 7.97
N VAL A 22 24.30 19.02 8.50
CA VAL A 22 22.97 19.55 8.83
C VAL A 22 22.69 19.37 10.33
N SER A 23 21.99 20.34 10.93
CA SER A 23 21.56 20.28 12.33
C SER A 23 20.59 19.11 12.56
N PRO A 24 20.72 18.37 13.68
CA PRO A 24 19.75 17.34 14.07
C PRO A 24 18.32 17.87 14.30
N GLU A 25 18.12 19.19 14.40
CA GLU A 25 16.81 19.81 14.60
C GLU A 25 15.82 19.48 13.47
N VAL A 26 16.31 19.25 12.25
CA VAL A 26 15.49 18.88 11.09
C VAL A 26 14.65 17.61 11.35
N TRP A 27 15.11 16.70 12.21
CA TRP A 27 14.35 15.51 12.62
C TRP A 27 13.09 15.81 13.42
N TRP A 28 12.89 17.06 13.86
CA TRP A 28 11.79 17.48 14.71
C TRP A 28 10.97 18.62 14.09
N GLU A 29 11.28 19.04 12.87
CA GLU A 29 10.57 20.12 12.17
C GLU A 29 9.29 19.62 11.49
N TRP A 30 8.14 20.06 12.01
CA TRP A 30 6.84 19.78 11.40
C TRP A 30 6.44 20.93 10.48
N ARG A 31 6.06 20.62 9.24
CA ARG A 31 5.63 21.62 8.25
C ARG A 31 4.17 21.42 7.90
N ILE A 32 3.30 22.22 8.51
CA ILE A 32 1.86 22.15 8.23
C ILE A 32 1.60 22.82 6.89
N ASP A 33 1.26 21.99 5.90
CA ASP A 33 0.68 22.43 4.66
C ASP A 33 -0.85 22.47 4.78
N TRP A 34 -1.40 23.67 4.93
CA TRP A 34 -2.84 23.87 5.03
C TRP A 34 -3.61 23.37 3.81
N SER A 35 -2.99 23.34 2.63
CA SER A 35 -3.65 22.84 1.42
C SER A 35 -3.95 21.33 1.54
N VAL A 36 -2.99 20.56 2.03
CA VAL A 36 -3.12 19.11 2.29
C VAL A 36 -4.15 18.86 3.39
N VAL A 37 -4.10 19.62 4.50
CA VAL A 37 -5.09 19.51 5.58
C VAL A 37 -6.52 19.74 5.06
N LEU A 38 -6.72 20.77 4.23
CA LEU A 38 -8.04 21.07 3.65
C LEU A 38 -8.49 19.98 2.67
N ILE A 39 -7.59 19.43 1.84
CA ILE A 39 -7.90 18.33 0.93
C ILE A 39 -8.31 17.08 1.72
N LEU A 40 -7.57 16.71 2.76
CA LEU A 40 -7.88 15.55 3.59
C LEU A 40 -9.18 15.74 4.40
N ALA A 41 -9.41 16.95 4.92
CA ALA A 41 -10.68 17.29 5.56
C ALA A 41 -11.86 17.21 4.59
N PHE A 42 -11.67 17.67 3.34
CA PHE A 42 -12.67 17.53 2.28
C PHE A 42 -12.94 16.06 1.95
N VAL A 43 -11.90 15.23 1.80
CA VAL A 43 -12.04 13.78 1.56
C VAL A 43 -12.77 13.09 2.71
N ALA A 44 -12.47 13.46 3.96
CA ALA A 44 -13.17 12.94 5.14
C ALA A 44 -14.66 13.34 5.14
N ALA A 45 -14.96 14.62 4.87
CA ALA A 45 -16.33 15.12 4.78
C ALA A 45 -17.09 14.44 3.63
N LEU A 46 -16.45 14.27 2.47
CA LEU A 46 -17.01 13.56 1.33
C LEU A 46 -17.30 12.11 1.68
N TYR A 47 -16.38 11.39 2.35
CA TYR A 47 -16.60 10.03 2.82
C TYR A 47 -17.85 9.94 3.70
N PHE A 48 -18.00 10.80 4.71
CA PHE A 48 -19.18 10.78 5.58
C PHE A 48 -20.46 11.16 4.85
N ARG A 49 -20.40 12.10 3.90
CA ARG A 49 -21.54 12.46 3.05
C ARG A 49 -21.98 11.30 2.15
N LEU A 50 -21.04 10.67 1.44
CA LEU A 50 -21.31 9.52 0.56
C LEU A 50 -21.85 8.33 1.36
N ARG A 51 -21.36 8.15 2.58
CA ARG A 51 -21.82 7.13 3.52
C ARG A 51 -23.24 7.39 3.99
N GLN A 52 -23.57 8.62 4.36
CA GLN A 52 -24.94 9.00 4.76
C GLN A 52 -25.93 8.84 3.61
N GLN A 53 -25.55 9.21 2.39
CA GLN A 53 -26.41 9.08 1.21
C GLN A 53 -26.69 7.62 0.81
N ALA A 54 -25.71 6.73 1.03
CA ALA A 54 -25.85 5.30 0.75
C ALA A 54 -26.51 4.51 1.89
N PHE A 55 -26.75 5.15 3.03
CA PHE A 55 -27.29 4.49 4.21
C PHE A 55 -28.79 4.19 4.05
N SER A 56 -29.16 2.92 4.20
CA SER A 56 -30.55 2.47 4.22
C SER A 56 -30.91 1.83 5.56
N PRO A 57 -32.17 1.96 6.04
CA PRO A 57 -32.63 1.27 7.25
C PRO A 57 -32.36 -0.24 7.16
N GLY A 58 -31.65 -0.80 8.14
CA GLY A 58 -31.24 -2.22 8.19
C GLY A 58 -29.75 -2.47 7.93
N GLN A 59 -28.98 -1.46 7.48
CA GLN A 59 -27.53 -1.58 7.36
C GLN A 59 -26.84 -1.31 8.70
N THR A 60 -25.78 -2.08 9.01
CA THR A 60 -24.99 -1.87 10.22
C THR A 60 -23.90 -0.82 9.99
N VAL A 61 -23.91 0.21 10.84
CA VAL A 61 -22.90 1.27 10.87
C VAL A 61 -21.76 0.82 11.77
N SER A 62 -20.72 0.22 11.19
CA SER A 62 -19.52 -0.12 11.96
C SER A 62 -18.66 1.12 12.21
N ARG A 63 -18.46 1.48 13.48
CA ARG A 63 -17.52 2.55 13.88
C ARG A 63 -16.08 2.20 13.46
N GLY A 64 -15.70 0.93 13.52
CA GLY A 64 -14.35 0.46 13.15
C GLY A 64 -13.98 0.72 11.68
N GLN A 65 -14.95 0.70 10.76
CA GLN A 65 -14.71 1.04 9.36
C GLN A 65 -14.36 2.53 9.19
N SER A 66 -15.10 3.41 9.87
CA SER A 66 -14.81 4.85 9.81
C SER A 66 -13.47 5.19 10.47
N VAL A 67 -13.11 4.50 11.56
CA VAL A 67 -11.78 4.64 12.18
C VAL A 67 -10.67 4.24 11.23
N ARG A 68 -10.79 3.13 10.49
CA ARG A 68 -9.77 2.72 9.50
C ARG A 68 -9.64 3.71 8.35
N PHE A 69 -10.75 4.23 7.84
CA PHE A 69 -10.74 5.23 6.78
C PHE A 69 -10.04 6.52 7.25
N LEU A 70 -10.41 7.03 8.43
CA LEU A 70 -9.76 8.20 9.03
C LEU A 70 -8.29 7.94 9.38
N ALA A 71 -7.94 6.73 9.80
CA ALA A 71 -6.56 6.34 10.04
C ALA A 71 -5.74 6.36 8.74
N ALA A 72 -6.30 5.93 7.59
CA ALA A 72 -5.65 6.08 6.29
C ALA A 72 -5.34 7.55 5.97
N LEU A 73 -6.30 8.46 6.19
CA LEU A 73 -6.08 9.90 6.02
C LEU A 73 -5.04 10.46 7.02
N GLY A 74 -5.06 9.96 8.25
CA GLY A 74 -4.07 10.31 9.27
C GLY A 74 -2.66 9.86 8.90
N VAL A 75 -2.51 8.68 8.30
CA VAL A 75 -1.21 8.21 7.77
C VAL A 75 -0.74 9.11 6.63
N ILE A 76 -1.63 9.53 5.71
CA ILE A 76 -1.26 10.49 4.66
C ILE A 76 -0.81 11.81 5.28
N LEU A 77 -1.57 12.33 6.24
CA LEU A 77 -1.24 13.59 6.91
C LEU A 77 0.12 13.52 7.61
N ILE A 78 0.38 12.45 8.36
CA ILE A 78 1.65 12.26 9.05
C ILE A 78 2.78 12.13 8.03
N ALA A 79 2.59 11.33 6.97
CA ALA A 79 3.61 11.14 5.95
C ALA A 79 4.04 12.45 5.28
N ILE A 80 3.13 13.43 5.11
CA ILE A 80 3.41 14.71 4.44
C ILE A 80 3.82 15.83 5.42
N VAL A 81 3.21 15.91 6.60
CA VAL A 81 3.43 17.04 7.54
C VAL A 81 4.63 16.77 8.46
N SER A 82 4.97 15.50 8.67
CA SER A 82 6.09 15.11 9.52
C SER A 82 7.45 15.35 8.82
N PRO A 83 8.55 15.31 9.59
CA PRO A 83 9.91 15.38 9.04
C PRO A 83 10.21 14.37 7.93
N ILE A 84 9.43 13.28 7.82
CA ILE A 84 9.60 12.26 6.77
C ILE A 84 9.56 12.90 5.38
N ASP A 85 8.63 13.81 5.14
CA ASP A 85 8.44 14.48 3.84
C ASP A 85 9.66 15.34 3.52
N ARG A 86 9.99 16.29 4.40
CA ARG A 86 11.13 17.19 4.22
C ARG A 86 12.46 16.44 4.11
N ILE A 87 12.69 15.46 4.99
CA ILE A 87 13.92 14.66 4.97
C ILE A 87 13.99 13.84 3.67
N GLY A 88 12.85 13.31 3.23
CA GLY A 88 12.72 12.64 1.96
C GLY A 88 13.04 13.53 0.77
N GLU A 89 12.45 14.72 0.70
CA GLU A 89 12.62 15.64 -0.44
C GLU A 89 14.02 16.26 -0.53
N GLU A 90 14.60 16.66 0.61
CA GLU A 90 15.78 17.53 0.63
C GLU A 90 17.10 16.77 0.92
N TYR A 91 17.07 15.61 1.59
CA TYR A 91 18.29 15.01 2.18
C TYR A 91 18.49 13.52 1.89
N LEU A 92 17.48 12.67 2.10
CA LEU A 92 17.62 11.21 2.11
C LEU A 92 16.60 10.54 1.20
N PHE A 93 17.10 9.86 0.17
CA PHE A 93 16.33 8.97 -0.69
C PHE A 93 15.66 7.84 0.12
N SER A 94 16.34 7.29 1.12
CA SER A 94 15.77 6.21 1.95
C SER A 94 14.52 6.65 2.71
N MET A 95 14.46 7.90 3.17
CA MET A 95 13.29 8.46 3.85
C MET A 95 12.14 8.71 2.87
N HIS A 96 12.45 9.17 1.66
CA HIS A 96 11.46 9.30 0.60
C HIS A 96 10.86 7.94 0.22
N MET A 97 11.67 6.88 0.14
CA MET A 97 11.17 5.50 -0.07
C MET A 97 10.29 5.00 1.08
N LEU A 98 10.58 5.40 2.33
CA LEU A 98 9.70 5.11 3.46
C LEU A 98 8.33 5.77 3.28
N GLN A 99 8.30 7.03 2.86
CA GLN A 99 7.07 7.76 2.57
C GLN A 99 6.25 7.08 1.47
N HIS A 100 6.88 6.72 0.36
CA HIS A 100 6.23 5.98 -0.72
C HIS A 100 5.66 4.64 -0.24
N ASN A 101 6.37 3.88 0.60
CA ASN A 101 5.83 2.63 1.14
C ASN A 101 4.55 2.83 1.97
N LEU A 102 4.47 3.91 2.75
CA LEU A 102 3.25 4.23 3.50
C LEU A 102 2.07 4.45 2.54
N PHE A 103 2.29 5.20 1.45
CA PHE A 103 1.29 5.45 0.42
C PHE A 103 0.90 4.21 -0.38
N MET A 104 1.85 3.34 -0.69
CA MET A 104 1.63 2.15 -1.52
C MET A 104 0.99 0.98 -0.76
N TYR A 105 1.21 0.89 0.55
CA TYR A 105 0.83 -0.28 1.33
C TYR A 105 -0.13 0.04 2.47
N THR A 106 0.26 0.93 3.38
CA THR A 106 -0.51 1.21 4.60
C THR A 106 -1.82 1.94 4.28
N VAL A 107 -1.73 3.02 3.49
CA VAL A 107 -2.88 3.86 3.11
C VAL A 107 -3.96 3.06 2.39
N PRO A 108 -3.70 2.35 1.27
CA PRO A 108 -4.74 1.65 0.54
C PRO A 108 -5.37 0.51 1.35
N SER A 109 -4.58 -0.19 2.17
CA SER A 109 -5.08 -1.25 3.05
C SER A 109 -6.10 -0.71 4.05
N LEU A 110 -5.77 0.40 4.72
CA LEU A 110 -6.65 1.05 5.69
C LEU A 110 -7.88 1.68 5.02
N MET A 111 -7.67 2.34 3.87
CA MET A 111 -8.74 3.06 3.18
C MET A 111 -9.78 2.10 2.61
N LEU A 112 -9.37 1.02 1.94
CA LEU A 112 -10.28 -0.01 1.43
C LEU A 112 -10.99 -0.76 2.56
N ALA A 113 -10.30 -1.08 3.65
CA ALA A 113 -10.91 -1.69 4.82
C ALA A 113 -11.91 -0.78 5.56
N GLY A 114 -11.83 0.53 5.30
CA GLY A 114 -12.75 1.54 5.81
C GLY A 114 -14.03 1.71 5.00
N ILE A 115 -14.09 1.20 3.77
CA ILE A 115 -15.26 1.30 2.89
C ILE A 115 -16.22 0.14 3.16
N PRO A 116 -17.46 0.38 3.62
CA PRO A 116 -18.44 -0.67 3.78
C PRO A 116 -18.90 -1.24 2.43
N GLY A 117 -19.13 -2.56 2.37
CA GLY A 117 -19.60 -3.22 1.14
C GLY A 117 -20.92 -2.63 0.61
N TRP A 118 -21.86 -2.29 1.50
CA TRP A 118 -23.12 -1.66 1.11
C TRP A 118 -22.93 -0.26 0.49
N MET A 119 -21.95 0.50 0.99
CA MET A 119 -21.65 1.83 0.45
C MET A 119 -21.05 1.68 -0.95
N ALA A 120 -20.12 0.74 -1.12
CA ALA A 120 -19.54 0.44 -2.42
C ALA A 120 -20.60 -0.05 -3.42
N SER A 121 -21.50 -0.95 -3.02
CA SER A 121 -22.58 -1.46 -3.88
C SER A 121 -23.49 -0.33 -4.34
N TYR A 122 -23.98 0.49 -3.41
CA TYR A 122 -24.88 1.61 -3.71
C TYR A 122 -24.30 2.56 -4.76
N TRP A 123 -23.05 2.97 -4.58
CA TRP A 123 -22.40 3.90 -5.50
C TRP A 123 -22.06 3.26 -6.84
N LEU A 124 -21.67 1.98 -6.85
CA LEU A 124 -21.39 1.25 -8.08
C LEU A 124 -22.65 1.06 -8.94
N GLU A 125 -23.78 0.75 -8.30
CA GLU A 125 -25.09 0.67 -8.97
C GLU A 125 -25.50 2.02 -9.56
N ARG A 126 -25.27 3.11 -8.81
CA ARG A 126 -25.59 4.48 -9.25
C ARG A 126 -24.74 4.96 -10.44
N MET A 127 -23.50 4.48 -10.56
CA MET A 127 -22.67 4.72 -11.75
C MET A 127 -23.12 3.91 -12.98
N GLY A 128 -24.07 2.98 -12.81
CA GLY A 128 -24.64 2.18 -13.88
C GLY A 128 -23.65 1.21 -14.53
N LYS A 129 -24.00 0.77 -15.76
CA LYS A 129 -23.24 -0.25 -16.49
C LYS A 129 -21.80 0.16 -16.81
N TRP A 130 -21.57 1.46 -17.04
CA TRP A 130 -20.24 1.99 -17.33
C TRP A 130 -19.35 2.01 -16.09
N GLY A 131 -19.88 2.42 -14.93
CA GLY A 131 -19.15 2.35 -13.66
C GLY A 131 -18.77 0.92 -13.28
N LEU A 132 -19.69 -0.03 -13.44
CA LEU A 132 -19.40 -1.44 -13.19
C LEU A 132 -18.32 -2.00 -14.13
N ARG A 133 -18.33 -1.64 -15.41
CA ARG A 133 -17.28 -2.02 -16.36
C ARG A 133 -15.92 -1.44 -15.98
N ALA A 134 -15.88 -0.14 -15.69
CA ALA A 134 -14.66 0.53 -15.26
C ALA A 134 -14.10 -0.11 -13.98
N TYR A 135 -14.96 -0.36 -12.99
CA TYR A 135 -14.57 -1.03 -11.75
C TYR A 135 -14.01 -2.44 -12.00
N ARG A 136 -14.67 -3.25 -12.84
CA ARG A 136 -14.18 -4.60 -13.18
C ARG A 136 -12.85 -4.56 -13.93
N LEU A 137 -12.64 -3.57 -14.79
CA LEU A 137 -11.38 -3.37 -15.50
C LEU A 137 -10.26 -3.03 -14.51
N LEU A 138 -10.50 -2.06 -13.62
CA LEU A 138 -9.52 -1.63 -12.61
C LEU A 138 -9.26 -2.71 -11.54
N ALA A 139 -10.27 -3.50 -11.18
CA ALA A 139 -10.13 -4.62 -10.26
C ALA A 139 -9.61 -5.90 -10.95
N HIS A 140 -9.32 -5.88 -12.26
CA HIS A 140 -8.73 -7.02 -12.95
C HIS A 140 -7.26 -7.19 -12.55
N PRO A 141 -6.82 -8.36 -12.05
CA PRO A 141 -5.46 -8.56 -11.53
C PRO A 141 -4.36 -8.06 -12.45
N ILE A 142 -4.39 -8.43 -13.73
CA ILE A 142 -3.35 -8.03 -14.68
C ILE A 142 -3.33 -6.51 -14.90
N ILE A 143 -4.50 -5.88 -15.01
CA ILE A 143 -4.60 -4.43 -15.26
C ILE A 143 -4.15 -3.66 -14.03
N ALA A 144 -4.57 -4.08 -12.85
CA ALA A 144 -4.13 -3.51 -11.59
C ALA A 144 -2.61 -3.60 -11.40
N CYS A 145 -2.02 -4.77 -11.69
CA CYS A 145 -0.58 -4.97 -11.67
C CYS A 145 0.14 -4.04 -12.64
N LEU A 146 -0.31 -4.00 -13.90
CA LEU A 146 0.33 -3.20 -14.96
C LEU A 146 0.24 -1.69 -14.68
N LEU A 147 -0.93 -1.18 -14.29
CA LEU A 147 -1.12 0.24 -14.00
C LEU A 147 -0.23 0.71 -12.86
N PHE A 148 -0.19 -0.05 -11.76
CA PHE A 148 0.66 0.28 -10.63
C PHE A 148 2.14 0.21 -10.99
N ASN A 149 2.60 -0.89 -11.62
CA ASN A 149 4.01 -1.04 -11.96
C ASN A 149 4.46 -0.03 -13.02
N MET A 150 3.57 0.40 -13.92
CA MET A 150 3.85 1.47 -14.87
C MET A 150 4.11 2.79 -14.15
N VAL A 151 3.19 3.23 -13.27
CA VAL A 151 3.36 4.47 -12.49
C VAL A 151 4.59 4.37 -11.58
N PHE A 152 4.75 3.24 -10.89
CA PHE A 152 5.91 2.98 -10.05
C PHE A 152 7.22 3.07 -10.84
N THR A 153 7.31 2.46 -12.02
CA THR A 153 8.52 2.52 -12.86
C THR A 153 8.77 3.93 -13.37
N LEU A 154 7.74 4.63 -13.85
CA LEU A 154 7.86 5.97 -14.41
C LEU A 154 8.48 6.95 -13.40
N TRP A 155 8.00 6.93 -12.16
CA TRP A 155 8.53 7.83 -11.14
C TRP A 155 9.95 7.47 -10.68
N HIS A 156 10.41 6.24 -10.87
CA HIS A 156 11.80 5.87 -10.59
C HIS A 156 12.76 6.11 -11.78
N ILE A 157 12.29 6.70 -12.88
CA ILE A 157 13.17 7.16 -13.95
C ILE A 157 13.89 8.43 -13.46
N PRO A 158 15.23 8.49 -13.46
CA PRO A 158 16.00 9.60 -12.90
C PRO A 158 15.52 11.01 -13.30
N PHE A 159 15.20 11.19 -14.58
CA PHE A 159 14.71 12.47 -15.09
C PHE A 159 13.36 12.89 -14.50
N LEU A 160 12.40 11.97 -14.41
CA LEU A 160 11.07 12.26 -13.86
C LEU A 160 11.13 12.43 -12.35
N TYR A 161 11.96 11.63 -11.69
CA TYR A 161 12.20 11.69 -10.26
C TYR A 161 12.77 13.06 -9.83
N ASP A 162 13.84 13.52 -10.48
CA ASP A 162 14.41 14.85 -10.19
C ASP A 162 13.44 15.99 -10.54
N TRP A 163 12.59 15.80 -11.56
CA TRP A 163 11.57 16.78 -11.90
C TRP A 163 10.53 16.91 -10.80
N ALA A 164 10.09 15.79 -10.23
CA ALA A 164 9.18 15.78 -9.08
C ALA A 164 9.78 16.51 -7.88
N LEU A 165 11.04 16.25 -7.52
CA LEU A 165 11.69 16.93 -6.39
C LEU A 165 11.88 18.45 -6.58
N ARG A 166 11.95 18.93 -7.81
CA ARG A 166 12.14 20.37 -8.11
C ARG A 166 10.84 21.15 -8.23
N ASP A 167 9.74 20.47 -8.61
CA ASP A 167 8.44 21.09 -8.83
C ASP A 167 7.39 20.49 -7.91
N ARG A 168 6.89 21.32 -6.98
CA ARG A 168 5.89 20.93 -5.98
C ARG A 168 4.59 20.37 -6.59
N MET A 169 4.17 20.86 -7.75
CA MET A 169 2.97 20.33 -8.42
C MET A 169 3.24 18.92 -8.94
N VAL A 170 4.41 18.70 -9.52
CA VAL A 170 4.81 17.39 -10.06
C VAL A 170 4.99 16.39 -8.92
N HIS A 171 5.59 16.80 -7.81
CA HIS A 171 5.68 15.96 -6.61
C HIS A 171 4.30 15.55 -6.08
N ASN A 172 3.35 16.48 -6.03
CA ASN A 172 1.98 16.16 -5.64
C ASN A 172 1.31 15.19 -6.63
N ILE A 173 1.56 15.34 -7.93
CA ILE A 173 1.06 14.43 -8.97
C ILE A 173 1.66 13.03 -8.79
N GLU A 174 2.95 12.93 -8.48
CA GLU A 174 3.62 11.68 -8.14
C GLU A 174 2.90 10.99 -6.98
N HIS A 175 2.81 11.64 -5.83
CA HIS A 175 2.15 11.09 -4.65
C HIS A 175 0.69 10.68 -4.91
N VAL A 176 -0.10 11.54 -5.54
CA VAL A 176 -1.50 11.23 -5.85
C VAL A 176 -1.60 10.05 -6.82
N SER A 177 -0.77 10.00 -7.86
CA SER A 177 -0.79 8.90 -8.83
C SER A 177 -0.37 7.57 -8.20
N MET A 178 0.61 7.58 -7.28
CA MET A 178 1.01 6.40 -6.51
C MET A 178 -0.11 5.94 -5.58
N ILE A 179 -0.75 6.83 -4.81
CA ILE A 179 -1.87 6.47 -3.93
C ILE A 179 -3.03 5.89 -4.73
N VAL A 180 -3.41 6.54 -5.84
CA VAL A 180 -4.52 6.08 -6.71
C VAL A 180 -4.23 4.71 -7.31
N THR A 181 -3.04 4.52 -7.89
CA THR A 181 -2.69 3.22 -8.47
C THR A 181 -2.45 2.15 -7.42
N ALA A 182 -2.00 2.50 -6.22
CA ALA A 182 -1.90 1.56 -5.10
C ALA A 182 -3.27 1.10 -4.63
N LEU A 183 -4.28 1.98 -4.57
CA LEU A 183 -5.66 1.56 -4.33
C LEU A 183 -6.12 0.55 -5.37
N ILE A 184 -5.84 0.82 -6.65
CA ILE A 184 -6.16 -0.08 -7.77
C ILE A 184 -5.43 -1.42 -7.60
N LEU A 185 -4.14 -1.42 -7.25
CA LEU A 185 -3.34 -2.62 -6.97
C LEU A 185 -3.99 -3.53 -5.91
N TRP A 186 -4.59 -2.93 -4.88
CA TRP A 186 -5.19 -3.69 -3.78
C TRP A 186 -6.66 -4.09 -4.01
N LEU A 187 -7.34 -3.54 -5.02
CA LEU A 187 -8.74 -3.87 -5.34
C LEU A 187 -8.99 -5.37 -5.57
N PRO A 188 -8.17 -6.13 -6.34
CA PRO A 188 -8.42 -7.56 -6.56
C PRO A 188 -8.46 -8.38 -5.26
N LEU A 189 -7.77 -7.96 -4.20
CA LEU A 189 -7.70 -8.68 -2.92
C LEU A 189 -8.67 -8.13 -1.88
N TRP A 190 -8.71 -6.81 -1.74
CA TRP A 190 -9.43 -6.12 -0.66
C TRP A 190 -10.65 -5.34 -1.11
N SER A 191 -11.13 -5.55 -2.33
CA SER A 191 -12.39 -4.99 -2.80
C SER A 191 -13.50 -5.11 -1.74
N PRO A 192 -14.18 -4.00 -1.37
CA PRO A 192 -15.34 -4.05 -0.46
C PRO A 192 -16.44 -4.99 -0.94
N LEU A 193 -16.49 -5.24 -2.25
CA LEU A 193 -17.42 -6.14 -2.92
C LEU A 193 -16.78 -7.51 -3.09
N LYS A 194 -16.88 -8.35 -2.05
CA LYS A 194 -16.28 -9.69 -2.02
C LYS A 194 -16.63 -10.56 -3.25
N ALA A 195 -17.84 -10.42 -3.77
CA ALA A 195 -18.31 -11.17 -4.94
C ALA A 195 -17.57 -10.82 -6.25
N LEU A 196 -16.87 -9.68 -6.31
CA LEU A 196 -16.09 -9.26 -7.48
C LEU A 196 -14.60 -9.64 -7.35
N ARG A 197 -14.19 -10.27 -6.25
CA ARG A 197 -12.80 -10.70 -6.07
C ARG A 197 -12.53 -11.96 -6.90
N PRO A 198 -11.32 -12.11 -7.48
CA PRO A 198 -10.91 -13.36 -8.13
C PRO A 198 -10.90 -14.54 -7.15
N ALA A 199 -10.86 -15.77 -7.67
CA ALA A 199 -10.66 -16.96 -6.85
C ALA A 199 -9.33 -16.89 -6.08
N TYR A 200 -9.26 -17.52 -4.91
CA TYR A 200 -8.08 -17.44 -4.05
C TYR A 200 -6.77 -17.87 -4.72
N PRO A 201 -6.70 -18.95 -5.54
CA PRO A 201 -5.48 -19.28 -6.27
C PRO A 201 -5.00 -18.17 -7.21
N VAL A 202 -5.93 -17.47 -7.87
CA VAL A 202 -5.61 -16.33 -8.74
C VAL A 202 -5.09 -15.15 -7.92
N GLN A 203 -5.64 -14.89 -6.73
CA GLN A 203 -5.13 -13.86 -5.82
C GLN A 203 -3.70 -14.17 -5.35
N MET A 204 -3.40 -15.44 -5.03
CA MET A 204 -2.06 -15.88 -4.64
C MET A 204 -1.05 -15.70 -5.78
N LEU A 205 -1.38 -16.16 -7.00
CA LEU A 205 -0.54 -15.96 -8.18
C LEU A 205 -0.35 -14.47 -8.51
N TYR A 206 -1.41 -13.68 -8.35
CA TYR A 206 -1.34 -12.24 -8.54
C TYR A 206 -0.34 -11.57 -7.61
N LEU A 207 -0.35 -11.90 -6.30
CA LEU A 207 0.60 -11.35 -5.34
C LEU A 207 2.06 -11.69 -5.69
N VAL A 208 2.31 -12.92 -6.14
CA VAL A 208 3.63 -13.33 -6.65
C VAL A 208 4.00 -12.52 -7.89
N GLY A 209 3.06 -12.36 -8.82
CA GLY A 209 3.25 -11.55 -10.02
C GLY A 209 3.59 -10.09 -9.71
N VAL A 210 2.92 -9.47 -8.74
CA VAL A 210 3.22 -8.11 -8.28
C VAL A 210 4.64 -8.04 -7.70
N ALA A 211 5.03 -9.01 -6.87
CA ALA A 211 6.37 -9.04 -6.28
C ALA A 211 7.49 -9.19 -7.33
N ILE A 212 7.22 -9.92 -8.42
CA ILE A 212 8.13 -10.09 -9.56
C ILE A 212 8.17 -8.83 -10.42
N ALA A 213 7.03 -8.21 -10.71
CA ALA A 213 6.94 -7.03 -11.57
C ALA A 213 7.72 -5.83 -11.04
N GLN A 214 7.92 -5.74 -9.72
CA GLN A 214 8.71 -4.69 -9.07
C GLN A 214 10.23 -4.94 -9.09
N LEU A 215 10.69 -6.14 -9.47
CA LEU A 215 12.12 -6.50 -9.45
C LEU A 215 13.00 -5.61 -10.34
N PRO A 216 12.59 -5.17 -11.54
CA PRO A 216 13.43 -4.33 -12.39
C PRO A 216 13.83 -3.02 -11.71
N VAL A 217 12.87 -2.29 -11.13
CA VAL A 217 13.13 -1.03 -10.41
C VAL A 217 13.98 -1.28 -9.17
N PHE A 218 13.65 -2.32 -8.39
CA PHE A 218 14.45 -2.71 -7.23
C PHE A 218 15.91 -2.97 -7.61
N ALA A 219 16.15 -3.77 -8.65
CA ALA A 219 17.48 -4.12 -9.10
C ALA A 219 18.23 -2.89 -9.63
N PHE A 220 17.54 -2.05 -10.41
CA PHE A 220 18.09 -0.80 -10.95
C PHE A 220 18.60 0.13 -9.85
N VAL A 221 17.80 0.36 -8.80
CA VAL A 221 18.16 1.28 -7.70
C VAL A 221 19.19 0.66 -6.75
N THR A 222 18.95 -0.58 -6.32
CA THR A 222 19.72 -1.23 -5.24
C THR A 222 21.10 -1.68 -5.69
N PHE A 223 21.25 -2.13 -6.94
CA PHE A 223 22.52 -2.61 -7.46
C PHE A 223 23.24 -1.55 -8.32
N SER A 224 22.78 -0.30 -8.32
CA SER A 224 23.48 0.79 -9.00
C SER A 224 24.86 1.01 -8.38
N LYS A 225 25.85 1.27 -9.25
CA LYS A 225 27.22 1.63 -8.86
C LYS A 225 27.44 3.15 -8.78
N TYR A 226 26.45 3.93 -9.21
CA TYR A 226 26.48 5.39 -9.26
C TYR A 226 25.17 5.94 -8.68
N VAL A 227 25.24 7.18 -8.21
CA VAL A 227 24.07 7.91 -7.71
C VAL A 227 23.17 8.17 -8.92
N LEU A 228 21.96 7.64 -8.90
CA LEU A 228 20.99 7.76 -9.99
C LEU A 228 20.30 9.12 -9.99
N TYR A 229 20.21 9.74 -8.82
CA TYR A 229 19.41 10.93 -8.57
C TYR A 229 20.33 12.07 -8.10
N PRO A 230 20.79 12.94 -9.03
CA PRO A 230 21.69 14.05 -8.74
C PRO A 230 21.27 14.95 -7.58
N THR A 231 19.96 15.12 -7.34
CA THR A 231 19.44 15.92 -6.22
C THR A 231 20.02 15.44 -4.87
N TYR A 232 20.12 14.13 -4.66
CA TYR A 232 20.72 13.56 -3.46
C TYR A 232 22.24 13.45 -3.51
N GLU A 233 22.89 13.68 -4.64
CA GLU A 233 24.35 13.73 -4.70
C GLU A 233 24.86 15.04 -4.08
N VAL A 234 24.21 16.15 -4.42
CA VAL A 234 24.60 17.50 -3.98
C VAL A 234 23.95 17.95 -2.67
N ALA A 235 22.98 17.19 -2.15
CA ALA A 235 22.29 17.53 -0.91
C ALA A 235 23.27 17.62 0.29
N PRO A 236 23.02 18.50 1.27
CA PRO A 236 23.69 18.45 2.56
C PRO A 236 23.48 17.08 3.24
N ARG A 237 24.45 16.61 4.04
CA ARG A 237 24.34 15.30 4.69
C ARG A 237 23.69 15.40 6.07
N LEU A 238 22.57 14.69 6.25
CA LEU A 238 21.89 14.55 7.54
C LEU A 238 22.37 13.32 8.33
N THR A 239 22.95 12.32 7.65
CA THR A 239 23.50 11.10 8.23
C THR A 239 24.92 10.87 7.70
N MET A 240 25.62 9.88 8.27
CA MET A 240 26.96 9.50 7.81
C MET A 240 26.95 8.69 6.50
N LEU A 241 25.77 8.36 5.95
CA LEU A 241 25.66 7.61 4.72
C LEU A 241 26.06 8.48 3.52
N SER A 242 26.88 7.93 2.63
CA SER A 242 27.09 8.53 1.32
C SER A 242 25.80 8.53 0.50
N PRO A 243 25.63 9.44 -0.48
CA PRO A 243 24.46 9.46 -1.36
C PRO A 243 24.14 8.10 -1.99
N LEU A 244 25.18 7.38 -2.43
CA LEU A 244 25.04 6.06 -3.03
C LEU A 244 24.55 5.03 -2.01
N ALA A 245 25.11 5.03 -0.80
CA ALA A 245 24.70 4.10 0.26
C ALA A 245 23.25 4.34 0.69
N ASP A 246 22.83 5.60 0.82
CA ASP A 246 21.45 5.96 1.14
C ASP A 246 20.46 5.54 0.04
N GLN A 247 20.83 5.71 -1.23
CA GLN A 247 20.04 5.24 -2.36
C GLN A 247 19.85 3.71 -2.33
N GLN A 248 20.95 2.97 -2.15
CA GLN A 248 20.91 1.50 -2.08
C GLN A 248 20.08 1.04 -0.89
N LEU A 249 20.22 1.70 0.27
CA LEU A 249 19.38 1.47 1.45
C LEU A 249 17.90 1.71 1.13
N GLY A 250 17.55 2.79 0.43
CA GLY A 250 16.17 3.06 0.02
C GLY A 250 15.62 1.98 -0.90
N GLY A 251 16.42 1.48 -1.85
CA GLY A 251 16.04 0.36 -2.71
C GLY A 251 15.77 -0.93 -1.91
N VAL A 252 16.64 -1.26 -0.95
CA VAL A 252 16.45 -2.40 -0.02
C VAL A 252 15.22 -2.21 0.85
N LEU A 253 15.05 -1.03 1.45
CA LEU A 253 13.94 -0.69 2.34
C LEU A 253 12.60 -0.86 1.62
N MET A 254 12.48 -0.31 0.41
CA MET A 254 11.29 -0.47 -0.44
C MET A 254 10.98 -1.94 -0.72
N LYS A 255 11.99 -2.75 -1.04
CA LYS A 255 11.77 -4.17 -1.34
C LYS A 255 11.38 -4.98 -0.12
N ILE A 256 12.07 -4.81 1.00
CA ILE A 256 11.82 -5.59 2.22
C ILE A 256 10.43 -5.27 2.78
N VAL A 257 10.06 -3.99 2.86
CA VAL A 257 8.71 -3.60 3.32
C VAL A 257 7.64 -4.18 2.40
N GLY A 258 7.82 -4.07 1.08
CA GLY A 258 6.91 -4.68 0.12
C GLY A 258 6.80 -6.20 0.27
N MET A 259 7.92 -6.90 0.47
CA MET A 259 7.92 -8.34 0.68
C MET A 259 7.17 -8.75 1.94
N ILE A 260 7.37 -8.05 3.06
CA ILE A 260 6.65 -8.34 4.32
C ILE A 260 5.15 -8.17 4.11
N VAL A 261 4.72 -7.07 3.49
CA VAL A 261 3.30 -6.78 3.28
C VAL A 261 2.66 -7.79 2.31
N LEU A 262 3.30 -8.04 1.17
CA LEU A 262 2.79 -8.99 0.16
C LEU A 262 2.77 -10.43 0.71
N PHE A 263 3.77 -10.83 1.48
CA PHE A 263 3.80 -12.13 2.13
C PHE A 263 2.70 -12.28 3.18
N ALA A 264 2.47 -11.25 4.01
CA ALA A 264 1.37 -11.24 4.97
C ALA A 264 0.00 -11.34 4.27
N ALA A 265 -0.18 -10.61 3.15
CA ALA A 265 -1.38 -10.71 2.33
C ALA A 265 -1.54 -12.12 1.73
N PHE A 266 -0.46 -12.71 1.22
CA PHE A 266 -0.44 -14.07 0.68
C PHE A 266 -0.85 -15.08 1.73
N ALA A 267 -0.23 -15.03 2.91
CA ALA A 267 -0.56 -15.91 4.03
C ALA A 267 -2.03 -15.74 4.46
N GLY A 268 -2.55 -14.51 4.49
CA GLY A 268 -3.95 -14.23 4.77
C GLY A 268 -4.92 -14.84 3.75
N VAL A 269 -4.60 -14.73 2.46
CA VAL A 269 -5.37 -15.34 1.36
C VAL A 269 -5.30 -16.87 1.43
N PHE A 270 -4.12 -17.43 1.63
CA PHE A 270 -3.92 -18.87 1.78
C PHE A 270 -4.73 -19.43 2.95
N MET A 271 -4.71 -18.78 4.11
CA MET A 271 -5.50 -19.20 5.27
C MET A 271 -7.01 -19.04 5.06
N ALA A 272 -7.44 -18.08 4.23
CA ALA A 272 -8.85 -17.94 3.85
C ALA A 272 -9.28 -19.07 2.90
N TRP A 273 -8.44 -19.41 1.94
CA TRP A 273 -8.63 -20.53 1.01
C TRP A 273 -8.66 -21.88 1.73
N TYR A 274 -7.66 -22.17 2.56
CA TYR A 274 -7.59 -23.41 3.34
C TYR A 274 -8.81 -23.62 4.25
N ARG A 275 -9.30 -22.54 4.88
CA ARG A 275 -10.53 -22.61 5.69
C ARG A 275 -11.78 -22.87 4.85
N GLN A 276 -11.85 -22.34 3.63
CA GLN A 276 -12.97 -22.58 2.72
C GLN A 276 -13.01 -24.04 2.30
N GLU A 277 -11.89 -24.60 1.82
CA GLU A 277 -11.83 -25.99 1.35
C GLU A 277 -12.21 -26.98 2.45
N ARG A 278 -11.64 -26.82 3.64
CA ARG A 278 -11.97 -27.68 4.80
C ARG A 278 -13.45 -27.62 5.18
N ASN A 279 -14.11 -26.48 5.01
CA ASN A 279 -15.54 -26.37 5.29
C ASN A 279 -16.37 -27.08 4.21
N THR A 280 -15.98 -26.97 2.95
CA THR A 280 -16.62 -27.69 1.83
C THR A 280 -16.47 -29.20 1.95
N GLU A 281 -15.29 -29.69 2.37
CA GLU A 281 -15.07 -31.12 2.66
C GLU A 281 -16.00 -31.62 3.76
N LYS A 282 -16.11 -30.89 4.88
CA LYS A 282 -17.01 -31.24 5.99
C LYS A 282 -18.48 -31.28 5.58
N GLU A 283 -18.91 -30.36 4.72
CA GLU A 283 -20.27 -30.35 4.19
C GLU A 283 -20.52 -31.57 3.29
N HIS A 284 -19.55 -31.96 2.47
CA HIS A 284 -19.61 -33.15 1.63
C HIS A 284 -19.68 -34.44 2.45
N ASP A 285 -18.82 -34.57 3.46
CA ASP A 285 -18.80 -35.71 4.37
C ASP A 285 -20.10 -35.82 5.18
N SER A 286 -20.63 -34.68 5.65
CA SER A 286 -21.91 -34.65 6.38
C SER A 286 -23.11 -35.01 5.50
N ALA A 287 -23.07 -34.70 4.20
CA ALA A 287 -24.10 -35.07 3.24
C ALA A 287 -24.00 -36.54 2.79
N ALA A 288 -22.81 -37.15 2.90
CA ALA A 288 -22.55 -38.54 2.53
C ALA A 288 -22.91 -39.55 3.63
N LEU A 289 -23.16 -39.11 4.87
CA LEU A 289 -23.60 -40.00 5.96
C LEU A 289 -25.05 -40.47 5.72
N PRO A 290 -25.31 -41.79 5.57
CA PRO A 290 -26.67 -42.29 5.41
C PRO A 290 -27.45 -42.03 6.70
N VAL A 291 -28.62 -41.39 6.57
CA VAL A 291 -29.62 -41.27 7.65
C VAL A 291 -29.86 -42.67 8.20
N SER A 292 -29.36 -42.96 9.40
CA SER A 292 -29.52 -44.27 10.02
C SER A 292 -31.02 -44.52 10.17
N LYS A 293 -31.47 -45.63 9.57
CA LYS A 293 -32.87 -46.06 9.61
C LYS A 293 -33.31 -46.13 11.08
N THR A 294 -34.33 -45.37 11.42
CA THR A 294 -35.09 -45.50 12.65
C THR A 294 -35.51 -46.97 12.79
N PRO A 295 -35.27 -47.64 13.94
CA PRO A 295 -35.71 -49.02 14.10
C PRO A 295 -37.23 -49.06 13.97
N GLN A 296 -37.73 -49.79 12.97
CA GLN A 296 -39.16 -50.10 12.89
C GLN A 296 -39.52 -50.94 14.11
N VAL A 297 -40.25 -50.33 15.03
CA VAL A 297 -40.91 -51.03 16.12
C VAL A 297 -41.97 -51.94 15.49
N LEU A 298 -41.64 -53.23 15.35
CA LEU A 298 -42.59 -54.27 14.98
C LEU A 298 -43.46 -54.56 16.22
N HIS A 299 -44.68 -54.01 16.23
CA HIS A 299 -45.78 -54.52 17.06
C HIS A 299 -46.64 -55.44 16.20
N PRO A 300 -46.89 -56.65 16.69
CA PRO A 300 -48.26 -57.05 16.98
C PRO A 300 -48.46 -57.44 18.44
#